data_AF-A0A7L0DN18-F1
#
_entry.id   AF-A0A7L0DN18-F1
#
_cell.length_a   1.000
_cell.length_b   1.000
_cell.length_c   1.000
_cell.angle_alpha   90.00
_cell.angle_beta   90.00
_cell.angle_gamma   90.00
#
_symmetry.space_group_name_H-M   'P 1'
#
loop_
_entity.id
_entity.type
_entity.pdbx_description
1 polymer ?
#
loop_
_entity_poly.entity_id
_entity_poly.type
_entity_poly.pdbx_seq_one_letter_code
_entity_poly.pdbx_strand_id
1 'polypeptide(L)' 'MARPGHAWNRRPSEEDEDEEDPLEAMISRTGCAAQHRELQECMAAGQDWRRCQPQLRAFGECMAQRQRAQE' A
#
# COMPACT_ATOMS: atom_id res chain seq x y z
N MET A 1 19.50 11.81 31.01
CA MET A 1 18.62 12.66 30.19
C MET A 1 17.76 11.73 29.34
N ALA A 2 16.48 11.59 29.65
CA ALA A 2 15.57 10.74 28.87
C ALA A 2 15.27 11.42 27.53
N ARG A 3 15.40 10.67 26.42
CA ARG A 3 15.12 11.17 25.07
C ARG A 3 13.61 11.42 24.94
N PRO A 4 13.16 12.53 24.32
CA PRO A 4 11.73 12.78 24.14
C PRO A 4 11.14 11.68 23.24
N GLY A 5 10.16 10.94 23.78
CA GLY A 5 9.42 9.93 23.03
C GLY A 5 8.53 10.59 21.97
N HIS A 6 8.37 9.92 20.82
CA HIS A 6 7.47 10.37 19.77
C HIS A 6 6.04 10.45 20.33
N ALA A 7 5.45 11.64 20.33
CA ALA A 7 4.09 11.86 20.79
C ALA A 7 3.10 11.42 19.69
N TRP A 8 2.49 10.26 19.86
CA TRP A 8 1.47 9.70 18.96
C TRP A 8 0.09 10.36 19.15
N ASN A 9 0.06 11.68 19.38
CA ASN A 9 -1.15 12.42 19.74
C ASN A 9 -1.79 13.10 18.52
N ARG A 10 -1.70 12.50 17.33
CA ARG A 10 -2.49 12.98 16.19
C ARG A 10 -3.87 12.34 16.27
N ARG A 11 -4.87 13.11 16.66
CA ARG A 11 -6.28 12.73 16.47
C ARG A 11 -6.56 12.87 14.96
N PRO A 12 -6.98 11.80 14.27
CA PRO A 12 -7.50 11.93 12.91
C PRO A 12 -8.66 12.93 12.94
N SER A 13 -8.67 13.90 12.02
CA SER A 13 -9.82 14.79 11.86
C SER A 13 -10.85 14.09 10.98
N GLU A 14 -12.13 14.45 11.11
CA GLU A 14 -13.23 13.87 10.31
C GLU A 14 -13.01 14.03 8.78
N GLU A 15 -12.10 14.92 8.37
CA GLU A 15 -11.69 15.13 6.97
C GLU A 15 -10.72 14.04 6.44
N ASP A 16 -9.95 13.36 7.30
CA ASP A 16 -9.00 12.30 6.91
C ASP A 16 -9.71 10.98 6.51
N GLU A 17 -11.01 10.82 6.81
CA GLU A 17 -11.77 9.59 6.53
C GLU A 17 -12.28 9.51 5.07
N ASP A 18 -12.38 10.65 4.38
CA ASP A 18 -12.84 10.75 2.98
C ASP A 18 -11.71 10.93 1.96
N GLU A 19 -10.45 11.04 2.41
CA GLU A 19 -9.30 11.10 1.51
C GLU A 19 -8.96 9.69 0.98
N GLU A 20 -8.97 9.54 -0.35
CA GLU A 20 -8.37 8.37 -1.01
C GLU A 20 -6.96 8.16 -0.47
N ASP A 21 -6.67 6.93 -0.03
CA ASP A 21 -5.37 6.60 0.53
C ASP A 21 -4.26 7.06 -0.45
N PRO A 22 -3.30 7.90 0.01
CA PRO A 22 -2.30 8.46 -0.88
C PRO A 22 -1.50 7.40 -1.65
N LEU A 23 -1.35 6.19 -1.08
CA LEU A 23 -0.70 5.07 -1.73
C LEU A 23 -1.58 4.45 -2.83
N GLU A 24 -2.88 4.23 -2.60
CA GLU A 24 -3.85 3.83 -3.64
C GLU A 24 -3.85 4.83 -4.82
N ALA A 25 -3.85 6.13 -4.55
CA ALA A 25 -3.80 7.16 -5.58
C ALA A 25 -2.50 7.10 -6.41
N MET A 26 -1.37 6.86 -5.76
CA MET A 26 -0.09 6.67 -6.45
C MET A 26 -0.07 5.40 -7.31
N ILE A 27 -0.57 4.28 -6.77
CA ILE A 27 -0.62 2.99 -7.47
C ILE A 27 -1.57 3.05 -8.67
N SER A 28 -2.68 3.77 -8.56
CA SER A 28 -3.60 3.99 -9.70
C SER A 28 -2.92 4.66 -10.88
N ARG A 29 -1.96 5.55 -10.64
CA ARG A 29 -1.17 6.21 -11.70
C ARG A 29 -0.12 5.31 -12.33
N THR A 30 0.28 4.20 -11.68
CA THR A 30 1.30 3.28 -12.22
C THR A 30 0.73 2.25 -13.18
N GLY A 31 -0.59 2.05 -13.19
CA GLY A 31 -1.23 0.97 -13.93
C GLY A 31 -1.16 -0.40 -13.23
N CYS A 32 -0.59 -0.47 -12.01
CA CYS A 32 -0.48 -1.71 -11.22
C CYS A 32 -1.61 -1.88 -10.18
N ALA A 33 -2.71 -1.13 -10.32
CA ALA A 33 -3.81 -1.11 -9.37
C ALA A 33 -4.57 -2.46 -9.29
N ALA A 34 -4.63 -3.22 -10.37
CA ALA A 34 -5.29 -4.52 -10.37
C ALA A 34 -4.58 -5.53 -9.44
N GLN A 35 -3.25 -5.63 -9.57
CA GLN A 35 -2.43 -6.51 -8.72
C GLN A 35 -2.43 -6.04 -7.26
N HIS A 36 -2.53 -4.73 -7.04
CA HIS A 36 -2.68 -4.17 -5.70
C HIS A 36 -4.01 -4.56 -5.04
N ARG A 37 -5.13 -4.46 -5.78
CA ARG A 37 -6.43 -4.91 -5.28
C ARG A 37 -6.46 -6.40 -4.97
N GLU A 38 -5.91 -7.24 -5.85
CA GLU A 38 -5.83 -8.69 -5.57
C GLU A 38 -5.02 -8.99 -4.30
N LEU A 39 -3.94 -8.23 -4.08
CA LEU A 39 -3.15 -8.35 -2.86
C LEU A 39 -3.96 -7.93 -1.62
N GLN A 40 -4.68 -6.80 -1.70
CA GLN A 40 -5.56 -6.34 -0.63
C GLN A 40 -6.67 -7.35 -0.34
N GLU A 41 -7.30 -7.91 -1.36
CA GLU A 41 -8.34 -8.95 -1.24
C GLU A 41 -7.77 -10.21 -0.56
N CYS A 42 -6.57 -10.64 -0.94
CA CYS A 42 -5.90 -11.76 -0.29
C CYS A 42 -5.62 -11.49 1.19
N MET A 43 -5.13 -10.30 1.52
CA MET A 43 -4.87 -9.90 2.90
C MET A 43 -6.15 -9.76 3.71
N ALA A 44 -7.24 -9.25 3.12
CA ALA A 44 -8.55 -9.14 3.73
C ALA A 44 -9.17 -10.52 4.01
N ALA A 45 -8.98 -11.48 3.11
CA ALA A 45 -9.53 -12.82 3.24
C ALA A 45 -8.83 -13.70 4.29
N GLY A 46 -7.50 -13.53 4.48
CA GLY A 46 -6.72 -14.51 5.25
C GLY A 46 -5.65 -13.96 6.19
N GLN A 47 -5.35 -12.66 6.16
CA GLN A 47 -4.31 -11.96 6.95
C GLN A 47 -2.93 -12.66 7.00
N ASP A 48 -2.66 -13.61 6.10
CA ASP A 48 -1.41 -14.34 6.03
C ASP A 48 -0.71 -14.02 4.72
N TRP A 49 0.24 -13.08 4.81
CA TRP A 49 1.04 -12.62 3.68
C TRP A 49 1.82 -13.76 3.01
N ARG A 50 2.11 -14.88 3.72
CA ARG A 50 2.80 -16.03 3.13
C ARG A 50 1.94 -16.73 2.09
N ARG A 51 0.62 -16.75 2.28
CA ARG A 51 -0.34 -17.27 1.31
C ARG A 51 -0.60 -16.28 0.18
N CYS A 52 -0.36 -14.99 0.44
CA CYS A 52 -0.43 -13.91 -0.55
C CYS A 52 0.88 -13.67 -1.34
N GLN A 53 1.89 -14.54 -1.20
CA GLN A 53 3.11 -14.46 -2.00
C GLN A 53 2.91 -14.40 -3.53
N PRO A 54 1.96 -15.11 -4.15
CA PRO A 54 1.75 -14.95 -5.59
C PRO A 54 1.28 -13.53 -5.95
N GLN A 55 0.36 -12.95 -5.19
CA GLN A 55 -0.14 -11.58 -5.38
C GLN A 55 0.96 -10.54 -5.13
N LEU A 56 1.78 -10.75 -4.09
CA LEU A 56 2.94 -9.90 -3.79
C LEU A 56 3.96 -9.90 -4.95
N ARG A 57 4.24 -11.08 -5.53
CA ARG A 57 5.16 -11.19 -6.67
C ARG A 57 4.59 -10.50 -7.91
N ALA A 58 3.32 -10.73 -8.24
CA ALA A 58 2.67 -10.10 -9.39
C ALA A 58 2.67 -8.55 -9.28
N PHE A 59 2.39 -8.02 -8.09
CA PHE A 59 2.46 -6.59 -7.84
C PHE A 59 3.90 -6.05 -7.98
N GLY A 60 4.88 -6.75 -7.40
CA GLY A 60 6.30 -6.40 -7.50
C GLY A 60 6.82 -6.40 -8.94
N GLU A 61 6.45 -7.40 -9.74
CA GLU A 61 6.82 -7.50 -11.15
C GLU A 61 6.22 -6.36 -11.98
N CYS A 62 4.96 -6.00 -11.74
CA CYS A 62 4.34 -4.85 -12.39
C CYS A 62 5.09 -3.55 -12.06
N MET A 63 5.38 -3.32 -10.78
CA MET A 63 6.07 -2.11 -10.34
C MET A 63 7.51 -2.05 -10.84
N ALA A 64 8.21 -3.18 -10.91
CA ALA A 64 9.57 -3.25 -11.48
C ALA A 64 9.57 -2.94 -12.98
N GLN A 65 8.59 -3.44 -13.75
CA GLN A 65 8.44 -3.08 -15.16
C GLN A 65 8.17 -1.58 -15.34
N ARG A 66 7.29 -1.01 -14.52
CA ARG A 66 7.01 0.43 -14.51
C ARG A 66 8.25 1.26 -14.18
N GLN A 67 9.08 0.84 -13.23
CA GLN A 67 10.32 1.55 -12.90
C GLN A 67 11.30 1.56 -14.09
N ARG A 68 11.45 0.43 -14.79
CA ARG A 68 12.30 0.32 -15.98
C ARG A 68 11.78 1.13 -17.17
N ALA A 69 10.47 1.29 -17.30
CA ALA A 69 9.87 2.10 -18.36
C ALA A 69 9.91 3.62 -18.09
N GLN A 70 10.25 4.02 -16.85
CA GLN A 70 10.40 5.42 -16.45
C GLN A 70 11.87 5.88 -16.41
N GLU A 71 12.81 4.97 -16.69
CA GLU A 71 14.23 5.25 -16.94
C GLU A 71 14.46 5.51 -18.43
#